data_AF-A0A7S1G5T5-F1
#
_entry.id   AF-A0A7S1G5T5-F1
#
_cell.length_a   1.000
_cell.length_b   1.000
_cell.length_c   1.000
_cell.angle_alpha   90.00
_cell.angle_beta   90.00
_cell.angle_gamma   90.00
#
_symmetry.space_group_name_H-M   'P 1'
#
loop_
_entity.id
_entity.type
_entity.pdbx_description
1 polymer ?
#
loop_
_entity_poly.entity_id
_entity_poly.type
_entity_poly.pdbx_seq_one_letter_code
_entity_poly.pdbx_strand_id
1 'polypeptide(L)'
;RGRTIIFTDTKADANALAVDPKLNVDAKPLHGDISQDQRERTLQAFRNGSLRCIVATDVAARGLDIKGVDLVVQFSPPAKNFSGKADVETYVHRSGRTGRAGTKGVCITLYTTRQESIIQDIERTTKNTFRRIGAPQPKDLVRVSAEEAREQLATVHDAVLDSFKPSAAAVLKETAPEEALARALAVISGYTDKMQPRSLLSASDGFVTARLSAGVDVFNVGFVRGRVRRHLGSEAAEAARDITLTACGQGAVFDLPSRFAAQLRDAADDAGSDAELTVAEELPPLRVSASDYEGGGRGGGGGGGGGNRGRGG
;
A
#
# COMPACT_ATOMS: atom_id res chain seq x y z
N ARG A 1 11.84 10.79 16.10
CA ARG A 1 11.41 9.61 15.31
C ARG A 1 10.70 8.63 16.25
N GLY A 2 9.57 8.06 15.85
CA GLY A 2 8.72 7.20 16.70
C GLY A 2 9.00 5.69 16.58
N ARG A 3 8.37 4.90 17.46
CA ARG A 3 8.41 3.43 17.51
C ARG A 3 7.20 2.83 16.78
N THR A 4 7.45 1.74 16.05
CA THR A 4 6.46 1.08 15.19
C THR A 4 6.33 -0.41 15.51
N ILE A 5 5.11 -0.93 15.54
CA ILE A 5 4.85 -2.38 15.51
C ILE A 5 4.09 -2.72 14.24
N ILE A 6 4.59 -3.73 13.51
CA ILE A 6 3.91 -4.32 12.37
C ILE A 6 3.37 -5.69 12.77
N PHE A 7 2.06 -5.90 12.63
CA PHE A 7 1.43 -7.18 12.89
C PHE A 7 1.27 -7.99 11.61
N THR A 8 1.68 -9.26 11.66
CA THR A 8 1.51 -10.25 10.59
C THR A 8 0.81 -11.49 11.13
N ASP A 9 0.18 -12.26 10.24
CA ASP A 9 -0.56 -13.45 10.65
C ASP A 9 0.35 -14.66 10.88
N THR A 10 1.46 -14.77 10.12
CA THR A 10 2.38 -15.90 10.23
C THR A 10 3.78 -15.48 10.68
N LYS A 11 4.49 -16.45 11.29
CA LYS A 11 5.91 -16.33 11.63
C LYS A 11 6.81 -16.20 10.39
N ALA A 12 6.40 -16.80 9.27
CA ALA A 12 7.13 -16.71 8.02
C ALA A 12 7.08 -15.28 7.48
N ASP A 13 5.90 -14.67 7.48
CA ASP A 13 5.73 -13.26 7.09
C ASP A 13 6.51 -12.33 8.01
N ALA A 14 6.51 -12.60 9.33
CA ALA A 14 7.27 -11.79 10.28
C ALA A 14 8.77 -11.81 9.98
N ASN A 15 9.33 -12.99 9.70
CA ASN A 15 10.74 -13.14 9.33
C ASN A 15 11.05 -12.49 7.98
N ALA A 16 10.23 -12.75 6.96
CA ALA A 16 10.43 -12.22 5.62
C ALA A 16 10.38 -10.68 5.62
N LEU A 17 9.38 -10.10 6.28
CA LEU A 17 9.18 -8.65 6.31
C LEU A 17 10.24 -7.94 7.15
N ALA A 18 10.73 -8.54 8.23
CA ALA A 18 11.75 -7.93 9.08
C ALA A 18 13.11 -7.75 8.38
N VAL A 19 13.38 -8.52 7.31
CA VAL A 19 14.62 -8.42 6.52
C VAL A 19 14.39 -7.84 5.12
N ASP A 20 13.16 -7.44 4.79
CA ASP A 20 12.83 -6.90 3.48
C ASP A 20 13.52 -5.54 3.30
N PRO A 21 14.37 -5.36 2.27
CA PRO A 21 15.07 -4.10 2.04
C PRO A 21 14.11 -2.93 1.79
N LYS A 22 12.88 -3.19 1.35
CA LYS A 22 11.84 -2.16 1.13
C LYS A 22 11.33 -1.54 2.42
N LEU A 23 11.48 -2.21 3.57
CA LEU A 23 11.07 -1.65 4.85
C LEU A 23 11.98 -0.49 5.28
N ASN A 24 13.25 -0.48 4.81
CA ASN A 24 14.26 0.56 5.04
C ASN A 24 14.33 1.11 6.48
N VAL A 25 14.05 0.25 7.46
CA VAL A 25 14.08 0.53 8.90
C VAL A 25 14.62 -0.71 9.59
N ASP A 26 15.49 -0.52 10.58
CA ASP A 26 15.96 -1.63 11.42
C ASP A 26 14.77 -2.24 12.18
N ALA A 27 14.45 -3.47 11.81
CA ALA A 27 13.31 -4.23 12.28
C ALA A 27 13.74 -5.62 12.75
N LYS A 28 13.06 -6.15 13.76
CA LYS A 28 13.27 -7.53 14.25
C LYS A 28 11.95 -8.29 14.31
N PRO A 29 11.95 -9.58 13.95
CA PRO A 29 10.78 -10.42 14.10
C PRO A 29 10.54 -10.76 15.58
N LEU A 30 9.27 -10.93 15.96
CA LEU A 30 8.84 -11.32 17.29
C LEU A 30 7.69 -12.32 17.18
N HIS A 31 8.01 -13.61 17.25
CA HIS A 31 7.06 -14.72 17.15
C HIS A 31 7.44 -15.88 18.09
N GLY A 32 6.62 -16.94 18.13
CA GLY A 32 6.78 -18.06 19.07
C GLY A 32 8.13 -18.81 18.98
N ASP A 33 8.73 -18.91 17.78
CA ASP A 33 10.03 -19.60 17.62
C ASP A 33 11.24 -18.74 18.05
N ILE A 34 11.05 -17.47 18.44
CA ILE A 34 12.16 -16.65 18.95
C ILE A 34 12.50 -17.10 20.37
N SER A 35 13.78 -17.36 20.65
CA SER A 35 14.20 -17.78 21.98
C SER A 35 13.90 -16.70 23.03
N GLN A 36 13.64 -17.11 24.27
CA GLN A 36 13.29 -16.17 25.34
C GLN A 36 14.37 -15.08 25.53
N ASP A 37 15.66 -15.45 25.48
CA ASP A 37 16.77 -14.49 25.58
C ASP A 37 16.76 -13.46 24.44
N GLN A 38 16.53 -13.92 23.20
CA GLN A 38 16.45 -13.02 22.04
C GLN A 38 15.21 -12.12 22.12
N ARG A 39 14.09 -12.66 22.61
CA ARG A 39 12.84 -11.94 22.84
C ARG A 39 13.06 -10.79 23.82
N GLU A 40 13.71 -11.05 24.96
CA GLU A 40 13.98 -10.04 25.99
C GLU A 40 14.91 -8.94 25.47
N ARG A 41 16.00 -9.30 24.79
CA ARG A 41 16.91 -8.32 24.16
C ARG A 41 16.20 -7.43 23.14
N THR A 42 15.37 -8.04 22.28
CA THR A 42 14.61 -7.31 21.25
C THR A 42 13.63 -6.32 21.89
N LEU A 43 12.92 -6.75 22.94
CA LEU A 43 11.99 -5.89 23.66
C LEU A 43 12.69 -4.77 24.45
N GLN A 44 13.85 -5.05 25.02
CA GLN A 44 14.66 -4.03 25.69
C GLN A 44 15.15 -2.97 24.70
N ALA A 45 15.69 -3.39 23.56
CA ALA A 45 16.09 -2.50 22.46
C ALA A 45 14.90 -1.69 21.90
N PHE A 46 13.71 -2.26 21.86
CA PHE A 46 12.52 -1.53 21.43
C PHE A 46 12.06 -0.49 22.48
N ARG A 47 12.12 -0.84 23.76
CA ARG A 47 11.73 0.07 24.86
C ARG A 47 12.69 1.26 25.00
N ASN A 48 13.99 1.04 24.86
CA ASN A 48 15.00 2.11 24.95
C ASN A 48 15.13 2.92 23.65
N GLY A 49 14.49 2.48 22.55
CA GLY A 49 14.44 3.17 21.27
C GLY A 49 15.62 2.87 20.34
N SER A 50 16.54 1.98 20.70
CA SER A 50 17.62 1.56 19.80
C SER A 50 17.11 0.70 18.65
N LEU A 51 16.03 -0.06 18.87
CA LEU A 51 15.24 -0.71 17.82
C LEU A 51 13.95 0.08 17.60
N ARG A 52 13.69 0.49 16.35
CA ARG A 52 12.53 1.33 16.02
C ARG A 52 11.31 0.53 15.57
N CYS A 53 11.51 -0.68 15.03
CA CYS A 53 10.44 -1.49 14.47
C CYS A 53 10.50 -2.93 14.97
N ILE A 54 9.34 -3.48 15.32
CA ILE A 54 9.16 -4.92 15.54
C ILE A 54 8.10 -5.42 14.57
N VAL A 55 8.34 -6.58 13.95
CA VAL A 55 7.34 -7.33 13.17
C VAL A 55 6.88 -8.53 13.99
N ALA A 56 5.61 -8.57 14.39
CA ALA A 56 5.12 -9.53 15.39
C ALA A 56 3.87 -10.30 14.94
N THR A 57 3.74 -11.53 15.46
CA THR A 57 2.47 -12.26 15.43
C THR A 57 1.65 -11.99 16.69
N ASP A 58 0.33 -12.24 16.62
CA ASP A 58 -0.58 -11.99 17.75
C ASP A 58 -0.18 -12.74 19.03
N VAL A 59 0.20 -14.00 18.88
CA VAL A 59 0.59 -14.87 20.01
C VAL A 59 1.78 -14.29 20.75
N ALA A 60 2.78 -13.81 20.03
CA ALA A 60 4.00 -13.29 20.63
C ALA A 60 3.80 -11.89 21.26
N ALA A 61 2.85 -11.10 20.73
CA ALA A 61 2.54 -9.77 21.23
C ALA A 61 1.54 -9.76 22.41
N ARG A 62 0.73 -10.82 22.58
CA ARG A 62 -0.15 -10.98 23.74
C ARG A 62 0.69 -11.14 25.02
N GLY A 63 0.26 -10.48 26.10
CA GLY A 63 0.96 -10.49 27.39
C GLY A 63 2.22 -9.61 27.48
N LEU A 64 2.63 -8.95 26.40
CA LEU A 64 3.75 -8.01 26.45
C LEU A 64 3.26 -6.61 26.85
N ASP A 65 3.86 -6.04 27.89
CA ASP A 65 3.72 -4.60 28.21
C ASP A 65 4.60 -3.79 27.25
N ILE A 66 4.10 -3.62 26.03
CA ILE A 66 4.66 -2.73 25.02
C ILE A 66 3.67 -1.57 24.88
N LYS A 67 3.85 -0.54 25.71
CA LYS A 67 3.11 0.72 25.68
C LYS A 67 3.94 1.79 24.96
N GLY A 68 3.26 2.83 24.49
CA GLY A 68 3.91 4.01 23.90
C GLY A 68 4.47 3.76 22.49
N VAL A 69 3.79 2.93 21.70
CA VAL A 69 4.05 2.78 20.27
C VAL A 69 3.36 3.92 19.54
N ASP A 70 4.09 4.61 18.66
CA ASP A 70 3.57 5.76 17.90
C ASP A 70 2.73 5.31 16.70
N LEU A 71 3.16 4.21 16.06
CA LEU A 71 2.51 3.64 14.89
C LEU A 71 2.30 2.13 15.02
N VAL A 72 1.07 1.68 14.84
CA VAL A 72 0.73 0.28 14.62
C VAL A 72 0.37 0.09 13.15
N VAL A 73 0.99 -0.87 12.49
CA VAL A 73 0.63 -1.30 11.14
C VAL A 73 0.11 -2.73 11.23
N GLN A 74 -1.11 -2.98 10.75
CA GLN A 74 -1.63 -4.33 10.55
C GLN A 74 -1.41 -4.67 9.08
N PHE A 75 -0.50 -5.61 8.79
CA PHE A 75 -0.12 -5.97 7.42
C PHE A 75 -1.29 -6.60 6.64
N SER A 76 -2.23 -7.18 7.36
CA SER A 76 -3.52 -7.68 6.89
C SER A 76 -4.58 -7.38 7.98
N PRO A 77 -5.86 -7.24 7.61
CA PRO A 77 -6.91 -7.21 8.61
C PRO A 77 -7.04 -8.58 9.27
N PRO A 78 -7.18 -8.65 10.60
CA PRO A 78 -7.23 -9.92 11.30
C PRO A 78 -8.51 -10.69 10.96
N ALA A 79 -8.35 -11.96 10.60
CA ALA A 79 -9.43 -12.86 10.25
C ALA A 79 -9.35 -14.17 11.05
N LYS A 80 -10.49 -14.71 11.47
CA LYS A 80 -10.55 -15.96 12.24
C LYS A 80 -10.14 -17.14 11.38
N ASN A 81 -9.15 -17.93 11.82
CA ASN A 81 -8.79 -19.24 11.24
C ASN A 81 -8.67 -19.29 9.71
N PHE A 82 -8.17 -18.21 9.08
CA PHE A 82 -8.13 -18.05 7.62
C PHE A 82 -9.50 -18.19 6.92
N SER A 83 -10.61 -18.12 7.66
CA SER A 83 -11.98 -18.27 7.16
C SER A 83 -12.51 -17.05 6.42
N GLY A 84 -11.75 -15.96 6.38
CA GLY A 84 -12.19 -14.67 5.84
C GLY A 84 -13.18 -13.91 6.73
N LYS A 85 -13.55 -14.45 7.91
CA LYS A 85 -14.40 -13.74 8.87
C LYS A 85 -13.59 -12.82 9.76
N ALA A 86 -14.09 -11.60 10.02
CA ALA A 86 -13.42 -10.63 10.88
C ALA A 86 -13.12 -11.15 12.29
N ASP A 87 -11.89 -10.91 12.76
CA ASP A 87 -11.49 -11.09 14.15
C ASP A 87 -11.31 -9.73 14.84
N VAL A 88 -12.44 -9.19 15.30
CA VAL A 88 -12.53 -7.87 15.94
C VAL A 88 -11.74 -7.80 17.24
N GLU A 89 -11.70 -8.88 18.02
CA GLU A 89 -10.97 -8.92 19.29
C GLU A 89 -9.46 -8.74 19.04
N THR A 90 -8.94 -9.48 18.06
CA THR A 90 -7.53 -9.34 17.64
C THR A 90 -7.26 -7.93 17.10
N TYR A 91 -8.14 -7.33 16.30
CA TYR A 91 -7.99 -5.95 15.85
C TYR A 91 -7.84 -4.97 17.02
N VAL A 92 -8.70 -5.08 18.04
CA VAL A 92 -8.66 -4.19 19.22
C VAL A 92 -7.38 -4.41 20.03
N HIS A 93 -6.91 -5.64 20.15
CA HIS A 93 -5.64 -5.95 20.84
C HIS A 93 -4.41 -5.43 20.09
N ARG A 94 -4.41 -5.51 18.75
CA ARG A 94 -3.35 -4.97 17.87
C ARG A 94 -3.32 -3.45 17.92
N SER A 95 -4.45 -2.81 17.57
CA SER A 95 -4.58 -1.35 17.54
C SER A 95 -4.36 -0.71 18.92
N GLY A 96 -4.77 -1.40 19.99
CA GLY A 96 -4.51 -0.97 21.34
C GLY A 96 -3.04 -0.87 21.73
N ARG A 97 -2.05 -1.26 20.91
CA ARG A 97 -0.63 -1.01 21.23
C ARG A 97 -0.23 0.46 21.11
N THR A 98 -1.03 1.24 20.39
CA THR A 98 -0.87 2.69 20.25
C THR A 98 -2.03 3.43 20.95
N GLY A 99 -1.88 4.76 21.13
CA GLY A 99 -2.97 5.62 21.59
C GLY A 99 -3.54 5.33 22.99
N ARG A 100 -2.74 4.78 23.91
CA ARG A 100 -3.16 4.46 25.29
C ARG A 100 -2.83 5.57 26.28
N ALA A 101 -3.66 5.70 27.33
CA ALA A 101 -3.44 6.61 28.45
C ALA A 101 -3.33 8.11 28.05
N GLY A 102 -4.19 8.55 27.12
CA GLY A 102 -4.27 9.95 26.70
C GLY A 102 -3.22 10.37 25.67
N THR A 103 -2.35 9.48 25.21
CA THR A 103 -1.42 9.77 24.11
C THR A 103 -2.10 9.60 22.75
N LYS A 104 -1.66 10.38 21.76
CA LYS A 104 -2.07 10.20 20.36
C LYS A 104 -1.26 9.06 19.76
N GLY A 105 -1.89 8.32 18.86
CA GLY A 105 -1.31 7.15 18.21
C GLY A 105 -1.99 6.87 16.88
N VAL A 106 -1.26 6.27 15.94
CA VAL A 106 -1.79 5.96 14.61
C VAL A 106 -1.85 4.44 14.42
N CYS A 107 -3.00 3.93 14.01
CA CYS A 107 -3.15 2.55 13.58
C CYS A 107 -3.53 2.53 12.10
N ILE A 108 -2.71 1.88 11.27
CA ILE A 108 -2.95 1.67 9.85
C ILE A 108 -3.22 0.19 9.63
N THR A 109 -4.27 -0.13 8.87
CA THR A 109 -4.56 -1.49 8.45
C THR A 109 -4.47 -1.55 6.94
N LEU A 110 -3.52 -2.34 6.43
CA LEU A 110 -3.43 -2.65 5.01
C LEU A 110 -4.46 -3.72 4.68
N TYR A 111 -5.13 -3.57 3.55
CA TYR A 111 -6.13 -4.53 3.10
C TYR A 111 -6.22 -4.52 1.57
N THR A 112 -6.69 -5.62 1.00
CA THR A 112 -7.02 -5.74 -0.42
C THR A 112 -8.51 -5.59 -0.64
N THR A 113 -8.97 -5.34 -1.88
CA THR A 113 -10.39 -5.23 -2.21
C THR A 113 -11.22 -6.41 -1.70
N ARG A 114 -10.67 -7.64 -1.75
CA ARG A 114 -11.31 -8.87 -1.25
C ARG A 114 -11.49 -8.91 0.28
N GLN A 115 -10.78 -8.05 0.99
CA GLN A 115 -10.81 -7.96 2.46
C GLN A 115 -11.61 -6.74 2.94
N GLU A 116 -12.22 -5.94 2.05
CA GLU A 116 -13.03 -4.77 2.44
C GLU A 116 -14.19 -5.17 3.38
N SER A 117 -14.81 -6.32 3.15
CA SER A 117 -15.88 -6.85 4.01
C SER A 117 -15.42 -7.06 5.46
N ILE A 118 -14.18 -7.53 5.64
CA ILE A 118 -13.56 -7.70 6.95
C ILE A 118 -13.41 -6.34 7.65
N ILE A 119 -12.99 -5.31 6.91
CA ILE A 119 -12.87 -3.94 7.43
C ILE A 119 -14.23 -3.40 7.86
N GLN A 120 -15.26 -3.55 7.03
CA GLN A 120 -16.63 -3.10 7.32
C GLN A 120 -17.21 -3.80 8.56
N ASP A 121 -16.95 -5.09 8.72
CA ASP A 121 -17.37 -5.85 9.90
C ASP A 121 -16.67 -5.36 11.19
N ILE A 122 -15.37 -5.05 11.10
CA ILE A 122 -14.61 -4.46 12.20
C ILE A 122 -15.18 -3.08 12.56
N GLU A 123 -15.42 -2.20 11.60
CA GLU A 123 -16.02 -0.88 11.83
C GLU A 123 -17.39 -0.96 12.49
N ARG A 124 -18.27 -1.82 11.95
CA ARG A 124 -19.63 -2.01 12.48
C ARG A 124 -19.60 -2.51 13.93
N THR A 125 -18.71 -3.45 14.24
CA THR A 125 -18.62 -4.04 15.57
C THR A 125 -17.95 -3.10 16.57
N THR A 126 -16.89 -2.41 16.16
CA THR A 126 -16.15 -1.45 17.01
C THR A 126 -16.85 -0.09 17.12
N LYS A 127 -17.85 0.18 16.28
CA LYS A 127 -18.54 1.48 16.15
C LYS A 127 -17.59 2.63 15.83
N ASN A 128 -16.50 2.34 15.12
CA ASN A 128 -15.53 3.31 14.64
C ASN A 128 -15.66 3.48 13.13
N THR A 129 -15.31 4.66 12.63
CA THR A 129 -15.20 4.93 11.20
C THR A 129 -13.73 5.10 10.84
N PHE A 130 -13.23 4.26 9.94
CA PHE A 130 -11.87 4.33 9.44
C PHE A 130 -11.80 5.23 8.22
N ARG A 131 -10.79 6.10 8.21
CA ARG A 131 -10.43 6.86 7.02
C ARG A 131 -9.73 5.94 6.03
N ARG A 132 -10.32 5.75 4.86
CA ARG A 132 -9.62 5.11 3.73
C ARG A 132 -8.61 6.11 3.18
N ILE A 133 -7.36 5.67 3.03
CA ILE A 133 -6.28 6.43 2.42
C ILE A 133 -5.60 5.55 1.38
N GLY A 134 -5.23 6.12 0.25
CA GLY A 134 -4.40 5.44 -0.75
C GLY A 134 -2.97 5.24 -0.25
N ALA A 135 -2.21 4.39 -0.94
CA ALA A 135 -0.79 4.27 -0.70
C ALA A 135 -0.07 5.61 -0.97
N PRO A 136 0.95 5.98 -0.18
CA PRO A 136 1.76 7.16 -0.44
C PRO A 136 2.30 7.14 -1.87
N GLN A 137 2.18 8.28 -2.55
CA GLN A 137 2.63 8.42 -3.92
C GLN A 137 4.13 8.72 -3.95
N PRO A 138 4.83 8.38 -5.05
CA PRO A 138 6.26 8.67 -5.17
C PRO A 138 6.61 10.14 -4.88
N LYS A 139 5.76 11.09 -5.30
CA LYS A 139 5.90 12.53 -4.98
C LYS A 139 5.91 12.82 -3.48
N ASP A 140 5.09 12.12 -2.69
CA ASP A 140 4.99 12.29 -1.25
C ASP A 140 6.27 11.81 -0.57
N LEU A 141 6.82 10.70 -1.07
CA LEU A 141 8.05 10.11 -0.58
C LEU A 141 9.26 11.03 -0.84
N VAL A 142 9.36 11.63 -2.04
CA VAL A 142 10.42 12.60 -2.34
C VAL A 142 10.34 13.79 -1.42
N ARG A 143 9.15 14.35 -1.23
CA ARG A 143 8.97 15.53 -0.36
C ARG A 143 9.45 15.25 1.06
N VAL A 144 8.98 14.15 1.66
CA VAL A 144 9.39 13.77 3.02
C VAL A 144 10.89 13.47 3.08
N SER A 145 11.44 12.78 2.09
CA SER A 145 12.87 12.42 2.08
C SER A 145 13.77 13.64 1.87
N ALA A 146 13.33 14.62 1.08
CA ALA A 146 14.02 15.90 0.92
C ALA A 146 13.98 16.74 2.20
N GLU A 147 12.85 16.75 2.92
CA GLU A 147 12.74 17.39 4.24
C GLU A 147 13.69 16.73 5.26
N GLU A 148 13.74 15.39 5.32
CA GLU A 148 14.69 14.67 6.18
C GLU A 148 16.15 14.94 5.80
N ALA A 149 16.48 14.95 4.51
CA ALA A 149 17.83 15.28 4.03
C ALA A 149 18.23 16.71 4.44
N ARG A 150 17.30 17.66 4.39
CA ARG A 150 17.53 19.03 4.85
C ARG A 150 17.79 19.10 6.36
N GLU A 151 17.08 18.32 7.17
CA GLU A 151 17.35 18.23 8.61
C GLU A 151 18.72 17.62 8.90
N GLN A 152 19.16 16.63 8.10
CA GLN A 152 20.50 16.05 8.22
C GLN A 152 21.62 17.05 7.91
N LEU A 153 21.41 18.01 7.00
CA LEU A 153 22.40 19.06 6.75
C LEU A 153 22.67 19.89 8.02
N ALA A 154 21.66 20.10 8.87
CA ALA A 154 21.81 20.86 10.11
C ALA A 154 22.57 20.11 11.21
N THR A 155 22.81 18.80 11.07
CA THR A 155 23.59 18.01 12.04
C THR A 155 25.07 17.93 11.69
N VAL A 156 25.48 18.43 10.50
CA VAL A 156 26.87 18.44 10.05
C VAL A 156 27.66 19.44 10.88
N HIS A 157 28.79 18.98 11.43
CA HIS A 157 29.65 19.83 12.27
C HIS A 157 30.48 20.80 11.42
N ASP A 158 30.56 22.07 11.83
CA ASP A 158 31.23 23.13 11.04
C ASP A 158 32.68 22.81 10.66
N ALA A 159 33.42 22.13 11.52
CA ALA A 159 34.82 21.74 11.27
C ALA A 159 35.02 20.86 10.02
N VAL A 160 34.01 20.10 9.58
CA VAL A 160 34.15 19.31 8.35
C VAL A 160 33.94 20.14 7.09
N LEU A 161 33.29 21.31 7.19
CA LEU A 161 32.88 22.10 6.03
C LEU A 161 34.06 22.55 5.17
N ASP A 162 35.21 22.87 5.79
CA ASP A 162 36.41 23.29 5.06
C ASP A 162 36.90 22.25 4.05
N SER A 163 36.72 20.96 4.34
CA SER A 163 37.06 19.86 3.43
C SER A 163 36.13 19.79 2.21
N PHE A 164 34.89 20.25 2.33
CA PHE A 164 33.90 20.22 1.25
C PHE A 164 33.83 21.53 0.44
N LYS A 165 34.32 22.65 0.99
CA LYS A 165 34.30 23.97 0.32
C LYS A 165 34.92 23.98 -1.08
N PRO A 166 36.08 23.34 -1.35
CA PRO A 166 36.66 23.32 -2.70
C PRO A 166 35.75 22.63 -3.73
N SER A 167 35.17 21.48 -3.35
CA SER A 167 34.24 20.74 -4.21
C SER A 167 32.94 21.50 -4.41
N ALA A 168 32.39 22.11 -3.36
CA ALA A 168 31.20 22.95 -3.47
C ALA A 168 31.44 24.13 -4.43
N ALA A 169 32.58 24.81 -4.31
CA ALA A 169 32.95 25.90 -5.21
C ALA A 169 33.13 25.44 -6.67
N ALA A 170 33.63 24.23 -6.90
CA ALA A 170 33.72 23.66 -8.25
C ALA A 170 32.33 23.43 -8.87
N VAL A 171 31.40 22.83 -8.11
CA VAL A 171 30.02 22.60 -8.57
C VAL A 171 29.29 23.93 -8.87
N LEU A 172 29.48 24.94 -8.03
CA LEU A 172 28.87 26.27 -8.20
C LEU A 172 29.39 27.05 -9.42
N LYS A 173 30.52 26.66 -10.02
CA LYS A 173 30.98 27.24 -11.30
C LYS A 173 30.22 26.70 -12.50
N GLU A 174 29.71 25.48 -12.40
CA GLU A 174 29.05 24.76 -13.51
C GLU A 174 27.52 24.82 -13.42
N THR A 175 26.98 25.03 -12.22
CA THR A 175 25.54 24.98 -11.95
C THR A 175 25.11 26.10 -11.01
N ALA A 176 23.85 26.54 -11.15
CA ALA A 176 23.28 27.54 -10.25
C ALA A 176 23.21 27.00 -8.80
N PRO A 177 23.38 27.84 -7.75
CA PRO A 177 23.38 27.37 -6.36
C PRO A 177 22.16 26.57 -5.94
N GLU A 178 20.97 26.98 -6.40
CA GLU A 178 19.72 26.29 -6.11
C GLU A 178 19.68 24.89 -6.75
N GLU A 179 20.09 24.78 -8.01
CA GLU A 179 20.15 23.50 -8.72
C GLU A 179 21.19 22.56 -8.10
N ALA A 180 22.37 23.09 -7.72
CA ALA A 180 23.40 22.33 -7.03
C ALA A 180 22.91 21.76 -5.70
N LEU A 181 22.22 22.58 -4.89
CA LEU A 181 21.65 22.14 -3.61
C LEU A 181 20.52 21.14 -3.80
N ALA A 182 19.65 21.34 -4.78
CA ALA A 182 18.58 20.39 -5.12
C ALA A 182 19.15 19.02 -5.52
N ARG A 183 20.20 18.99 -6.35
CA ARG A 183 20.92 17.77 -6.73
C ARG A 183 21.58 17.09 -5.52
N ALA A 184 22.21 17.86 -4.64
CA ALA A 184 22.80 17.32 -3.41
C ALA A 184 21.75 16.68 -2.50
N LEU A 185 20.62 17.35 -2.28
CA LEU A 185 19.48 16.80 -1.51
C LEU A 185 18.91 15.55 -2.17
N ALA A 186 18.81 15.50 -3.51
CA ALA A 186 18.37 14.32 -4.23
C ALA A 186 19.32 13.12 -4.03
N VAL A 187 20.64 13.36 -4.04
CA VAL A 187 21.65 12.34 -3.74
C VAL A 187 21.56 11.87 -2.29
N ILE A 188 21.48 12.79 -1.32
CA ILE A 188 21.38 12.46 0.11
C ILE A 188 20.11 11.67 0.41
N SER A 189 18.99 12.04 -0.22
CA SER A 189 17.72 11.34 -0.06
C SER A 189 17.62 10.03 -0.85
N GLY A 190 18.59 9.72 -1.73
CA GLY A 190 18.62 8.50 -2.55
C GLY A 190 17.67 8.50 -3.74
N TYR A 191 17.11 9.66 -4.13
CA TYR A 191 16.20 9.82 -5.27
C TYR A 191 16.93 10.41 -6.47
N THR A 192 17.87 9.64 -7.03
CA THR A 192 18.71 10.07 -8.17
C THR A 192 18.17 9.64 -9.53
N ASP A 193 17.34 8.61 -9.56
CA ASP A 193 16.80 8.04 -10.80
C ASP A 193 15.44 8.63 -11.19
N LYS A 194 15.07 8.42 -12.45
CA LYS A 194 13.73 8.78 -12.94
C LYS A 194 12.67 8.04 -12.12
N MET A 195 11.89 8.81 -11.39
CA MET A 195 10.78 8.31 -10.58
C MET A 195 9.75 7.61 -11.47
N GLN A 196 9.53 6.32 -11.20
CA GLN A 196 8.49 5.56 -11.87
C GLN A 196 7.13 5.95 -11.28
N PRO A 197 6.14 6.28 -12.11
CA PRO A 197 4.77 6.48 -11.64
C PRO A 197 4.27 5.21 -10.97
N ARG A 198 3.39 5.39 -9.99
CA ARG A 198 2.72 4.31 -9.28
C ARG A 198 1.22 4.46 -9.44
N SER A 199 0.52 3.35 -9.64
CA SER A 199 -0.93 3.36 -9.68
C SER A 199 -1.52 3.76 -8.32
N LEU A 200 -2.51 4.65 -8.32
CA LEU A 200 -3.35 4.92 -7.14
C LEU A 200 -4.23 3.71 -6.78
N LEU A 201 -4.66 2.95 -7.79
CA LEU A 201 -5.58 1.83 -7.64
C LEU A 201 -4.90 0.57 -7.09
N SER A 202 -3.77 0.18 -7.68
CA SER A 202 -3.11 -1.09 -7.34
C SER A 202 -1.78 -0.93 -6.60
N ALA A 203 -1.28 0.30 -6.45
CA ALA A 203 0.06 0.60 -5.97
C ALA A 203 1.21 -0.04 -6.79
N SER A 204 0.93 -0.49 -8.03
CA SER A 204 1.95 -1.05 -8.91
C SER A 204 2.84 0.03 -9.51
N ASP A 205 4.16 -0.17 -9.44
CA ASP A 205 5.15 0.69 -10.10
C ASP A 205 5.09 0.53 -11.63
N GLY A 206 5.33 1.62 -12.36
CA GLY A 206 5.28 1.65 -13.82
C GLY A 206 3.87 1.76 -14.40
N PHE A 207 2.85 1.95 -13.55
CA PHE A 207 1.46 2.14 -13.96
C PHE A 207 0.93 3.50 -13.48
N VAL A 208 -0.05 4.02 -14.21
CA VAL A 208 -0.87 5.16 -13.80
C VAL A 208 -2.31 4.68 -13.66
N THR A 209 -3.06 5.30 -12.74
CA THR A 209 -4.50 5.08 -12.67
C THR A 209 -5.17 6.01 -13.67
N ALA A 210 -5.74 5.42 -14.71
CA ALA A 210 -6.59 6.13 -15.65
C ALA A 210 -8.02 6.19 -15.11
N ARG A 211 -8.71 7.27 -15.41
CA ARG A 211 -10.13 7.49 -15.08
C ARG A 211 -10.90 7.72 -16.36
N LEU A 212 -11.96 6.94 -16.53
CA LEU A 212 -13.02 7.20 -17.49
C LEU A 212 -14.19 7.85 -16.74
N SER A 213 -14.53 9.08 -17.11
CA SER A 213 -15.77 9.74 -16.69
C SER A 213 -16.74 9.70 -17.87
N ALA A 214 -17.87 9.02 -17.72
CA ALA A 214 -18.91 8.96 -18.74
C ALA A 214 -20.12 9.76 -18.27
N GLY A 215 -20.74 10.56 -19.13
CA GLY A 215 -22.01 11.22 -18.81
C GLY A 215 -23.21 10.26 -18.72
N VAL A 216 -22.96 8.96 -18.86
CA VAL A 216 -23.94 7.88 -18.98
C VAL A 216 -23.53 6.71 -18.09
N ASP A 217 -24.49 5.84 -17.79
CA ASP A 217 -24.25 4.64 -17.00
C ASP A 217 -23.29 3.68 -17.71
N VAL A 218 -22.25 3.30 -16.99
CA VAL A 218 -21.24 2.32 -17.40
C VAL A 218 -21.60 0.97 -16.80
N PHE A 219 -22.25 0.14 -17.62
CA PHE A 219 -22.79 -1.13 -17.14
C PHE A 219 -21.77 -2.28 -17.09
N ASN A 220 -20.69 -2.21 -17.89
CA ASN A 220 -19.73 -3.30 -17.97
C ASN A 220 -18.32 -2.85 -18.38
N VAL A 221 -17.35 -3.73 -18.15
CA VAL A 221 -15.94 -3.54 -18.49
C VAL A 221 -15.71 -3.41 -20.01
N GLY A 222 -16.56 -4.03 -20.82
CA GLY A 222 -16.49 -3.95 -22.28
C GLY A 222 -16.69 -2.53 -22.80
N PHE A 223 -17.62 -1.76 -22.20
CA PHE A 223 -17.82 -0.34 -22.49
C PHE A 223 -16.54 0.46 -22.24
N VAL A 224 -15.90 0.23 -21.09
CA VAL A 224 -14.64 0.90 -20.73
C VAL A 224 -13.55 0.58 -21.75
N ARG A 225 -13.33 -0.70 -22.06
CA ARG A 225 -12.34 -1.12 -23.06
C ARG A 225 -12.63 -0.54 -24.45
N GLY A 226 -13.90 -0.45 -24.84
CA GLY A 226 -14.30 0.18 -26.11
C GLY A 226 -13.94 1.66 -26.16
N ARG A 227 -14.18 2.41 -25.08
CA ARG A 227 -13.80 3.83 -24.98
C ARG A 227 -12.28 4.02 -24.95
N VAL A 228 -11.54 3.18 -24.22
CA VAL A 228 -10.07 3.20 -24.23
C VAL A 228 -9.54 2.92 -25.64
N ARG A 229 -10.08 1.91 -26.33
CA ARG A 229 -9.66 1.57 -27.70
C ARG A 229 -9.89 2.74 -28.67
N ARG A 230 -11.00 3.45 -28.52
CA ARG A 230 -11.35 4.58 -29.39
C ARG A 230 -10.39 5.76 -29.24
N HIS A 231 -9.98 6.09 -28.01
CA HIS A 231 -9.17 7.30 -27.75
C HIS A 231 -7.67 7.02 -27.68
N LEU A 232 -7.27 5.84 -27.19
CA LEU A 232 -5.86 5.50 -26.95
C LEU A 232 -5.37 4.32 -27.80
N GLY A 233 -6.24 3.74 -28.64
CA GLY A 233 -5.92 2.61 -29.50
C GLY A 233 -6.02 1.24 -28.83
N SER A 234 -5.92 0.18 -29.65
CA SER A 234 -6.12 -1.21 -29.22
C SER A 234 -5.08 -1.68 -28.20
N GLU A 235 -3.82 -1.26 -28.33
CA GLU A 235 -2.76 -1.66 -27.39
C GLU A 235 -3.06 -1.19 -25.96
N ALA A 236 -3.46 0.08 -25.80
CA ALA A 236 -3.86 0.62 -24.51
C ALA A 236 -5.08 -0.11 -23.95
N ALA A 237 -6.06 -0.41 -24.81
CA ALA A 237 -7.26 -1.12 -24.40
C ALA A 237 -7.00 -2.55 -23.92
N GLU A 238 -6.00 -3.24 -24.47
CA GLU A 238 -5.57 -4.57 -24.05
C GLU A 238 -4.72 -4.51 -22.78
N ALA A 239 -3.82 -3.53 -22.68
CA ALA A 239 -2.96 -3.31 -21.53
C ALA A 239 -3.72 -2.83 -20.27
N ALA A 240 -4.92 -2.27 -20.44
CA ALA A 240 -5.78 -1.86 -19.33
C ALA A 240 -6.17 -3.08 -18.46
N ARG A 241 -5.93 -2.96 -17.16
CA ARG A 241 -6.23 -4.00 -16.16
C ARG A 241 -6.89 -3.42 -14.91
N ASP A 242 -7.36 -4.30 -14.04
CA ASP A 242 -8.02 -3.94 -12.77
C ASP A 242 -9.18 -2.95 -12.94
N ILE A 243 -9.91 -3.05 -14.06
CA ILE A 243 -10.99 -2.13 -14.40
C ILE A 243 -12.09 -2.21 -13.36
N THR A 244 -12.26 -1.12 -12.61
CA THR A 244 -13.17 -1.02 -11.48
C THR A 244 -14.15 0.12 -11.72
N LEU A 245 -15.45 -0.17 -11.67
CA LEU A 245 -16.49 0.84 -11.85
C LEU A 245 -16.54 1.79 -10.66
N THR A 246 -16.87 3.05 -10.91
CA THR A 246 -17.15 4.03 -9.86
C THR A 246 -18.48 3.72 -9.18
N ALA A 247 -18.64 4.14 -7.92
CA ALA A 247 -19.84 3.89 -7.14
C ALA A 247 -21.09 4.59 -7.72
N CYS A 248 -20.92 5.74 -8.38
CA CYS A 248 -22.01 6.43 -9.09
C CYS A 248 -22.44 5.70 -10.38
N GLY A 249 -21.69 4.71 -10.85
CA GLY A 249 -21.98 3.98 -12.08
C GLY A 249 -21.63 4.74 -13.37
N GLN A 250 -21.24 6.01 -13.30
CA GLN A 250 -20.99 6.88 -14.45
C GLN A 250 -19.49 6.96 -14.82
N GLY A 251 -18.75 5.89 -14.59
CA GLY A 251 -17.32 5.89 -14.86
C GLY A 251 -16.59 4.67 -14.34
N ALA A 252 -15.30 4.61 -14.63
CA ALA A 252 -14.41 3.56 -14.18
C ALA A 252 -13.01 4.10 -13.92
N VAL A 253 -12.25 3.42 -13.06
CA VAL A 253 -10.81 3.57 -12.95
C VAL A 253 -10.12 2.27 -13.30
N PHE A 254 -8.89 2.37 -13.82
CA PHE A 254 -8.12 1.20 -14.23
C PHE A 254 -6.64 1.50 -14.28
N ASP A 255 -5.85 0.44 -14.17
CA ASP A 255 -4.39 0.51 -14.34
C ASP A 255 -4.04 0.55 -15.83
N LEU A 256 -3.18 1.48 -16.21
CA LEU A 256 -2.60 1.55 -17.53
C LEU A 256 -1.07 1.75 -17.42
N PRO A 257 -0.24 1.10 -18.26
CA PRO A 257 1.20 1.32 -18.24
C PRO A 257 1.54 2.80 -18.40
N SER A 258 2.53 3.29 -17.65
CA SER A 258 2.91 4.71 -17.59
C SER A 258 3.32 5.31 -18.94
N ARG A 259 3.72 4.48 -19.91
CA ARG A 259 3.99 4.90 -21.30
C ARG A 259 2.80 5.55 -21.99
N PHE A 260 1.56 5.26 -21.56
CA PHE A 260 0.33 5.85 -22.11
C PHE A 260 -0.08 7.16 -21.39
N ALA A 261 0.66 7.62 -20.38
CA ALA A 261 0.28 8.79 -19.59
C ALA A 261 0.34 10.13 -20.34
N ALA A 262 1.09 10.21 -21.45
CA ALA A 262 1.06 11.38 -22.34
C ALA A 262 -0.23 11.39 -23.16
N GLN A 263 -0.55 10.27 -23.82
CA GLN A 263 -1.78 10.12 -24.61
C GLN A 263 -3.06 10.33 -23.77
N LEU A 264 -3.05 9.91 -22.50
CA LEU A 264 -4.16 10.20 -21.57
C LEU A 264 -4.35 11.69 -21.30
N ARG A 265 -3.28 12.48 -21.30
CA ARG A 265 -3.38 13.94 -21.10
C ARG A 265 -3.87 14.62 -22.38
N ASP A 266 -3.32 14.23 -23.52
CA ASP A 266 -3.73 14.76 -24.82
C ASP A 266 -5.21 14.45 -25.09
N ALA A 267 -5.67 13.23 -24.77
CA ALA A 267 -7.07 12.83 -24.92
C ALA A 267 -8.04 13.57 -23.99
N ALA A 268 -7.57 14.13 -22.87
CA ALA A 268 -8.38 14.96 -21.98
C ALA A 268 -8.64 16.34 -22.60
N ASP A 269 -7.64 16.90 -23.28
CA ASP A 269 -7.72 18.21 -23.93
C ASP A 269 -8.59 18.17 -25.20
N ASP A 270 -8.65 17.01 -25.87
CA ASP A 270 -9.44 16.76 -27.09
C ASP A 270 -10.91 16.39 -26.83
N ALA A 271 -11.41 16.49 -25.59
CA ALA A 271 -12.71 15.97 -25.19
C ALA A 271 -13.92 16.73 -25.77
N GLY A 272 -14.20 16.51 -27.05
CA GLY A 272 -15.50 16.66 -27.68
C GLY A 272 -16.30 15.35 -27.61
N SER A 273 -17.35 15.34 -26.78
CA SER A 273 -18.46 14.36 -26.70
C SER A 273 -18.29 13.06 -25.88
N ASP A 274 -19.33 12.78 -25.07
CA ASP A 274 -19.71 11.56 -24.33
C ASP A 274 -18.86 11.02 -23.17
N ALA A 275 -17.53 11.03 -23.26
CA ALA A 275 -16.69 10.47 -22.19
C ALA A 275 -15.28 11.05 -22.17
N GLU A 276 -14.77 11.31 -20.96
CA GLU A 276 -13.46 11.89 -20.71
C GLU A 276 -12.51 10.84 -20.13
N LEU A 277 -11.27 10.79 -20.65
CA LEU A 277 -10.20 9.92 -20.15
C LEU A 277 -9.07 10.78 -19.58
N THR A 278 -8.78 10.63 -18.30
CA THR A 278 -7.74 11.40 -17.59
C THR A 278 -6.85 10.50 -16.74
N VAL A 279 -5.71 11.04 -16.29
CA VAL A 279 -4.95 10.43 -15.19
C VAL A 279 -5.62 10.84 -13.88
N ALA A 280 -5.99 9.88 -13.05
CA ALA A 280 -6.59 10.16 -11.75
C ALA A 280 -5.55 10.78 -10.80
N GLU A 281 -5.92 11.88 -10.15
CA GLU A 281 -5.13 12.46 -9.04
C GLU A 281 -5.52 11.86 -7.68
N GLU A 282 -6.78 11.44 -7.57
CA GLU A 282 -7.36 10.76 -6.41
C GLU A 282 -8.31 9.65 -6.87
N LEU A 283 -8.48 8.62 -6.03
CA LEU A 283 -9.44 7.56 -6.31
C LEU A 283 -10.87 8.05 -6.00
N PRO A 284 -11.79 8.01 -6.98
CA PRO A 284 -13.21 8.21 -6.70
C PRO A 284 -13.75 7.04 -5.86
N PRO A 285 -14.91 7.20 -5.20
CA PRO A 285 -15.61 6.08 -4.58
C PRO A 285 -15.83 4.97 -5.61
N LEU A 286 -15.39 3.75 -5.29
CA LEU A 286 -15.46 2.61 -6.18
C LEU A 286 -16.64 1.71 -5.83
N ARG A 287 -17.25 1.12 -6.86
CA ARG A 287 -18.31 0.13 -6.67
C ARG A 287 -17.68 -1.14 -6.13
N VAL A 288 -18.10 -1.55 -4.94
CA VAL A 288 -17.72 -2.84 -4.35
C VAL A 288 -18.55 -3.92 -5.07
N SER A 289 -17.89 -4.85 -5.76
CA SER A 289 -18.59 -5.91 -6.48
C SER A 289 -19.15 -6.94 -5.49
N ALA A 290 -20.45 -7.26 -5.59
CA ALA A 290 -21.06 -8.33 -4.81
C ALA A 290 -20.62 -9.74 -5.31
N SER A 291 -20.06 -9.82 -6.51
CA SER A 291 -19.56 -11.05 -7.13
C SER A 291 -18.23 -11.56 -6.57
N ASP A 292 -17.52 -10.76 -5.76
CA ASP A 292 -16.33 -11.22 -5.02
C ASP A 292 -16.69 -11.98 -3.73
N TYR A 293 -18.00 -12.12 -3.42
CA TYR A 293 -18.50 -12.76 -2.20
C TYR A 293 -18.90 -14.24 -2.38
N GLU A 294 -19.01 -14.74 -3.61
CA GLU A 294 -19.37 -16.15 -3.88
C GLU A 294 -18.44 -16.77 -4.93
N GLY A 295 -17.39 -17.46 -4.47
CA GLY A 295 -16.38 -18.02 -5.37
C GLY A 295 -15.58 -19.18 -4.79
N GLY A 296 -16.25 -20.15 -4.14
CA GLY A 296 -15.61 -21.31 -3.54
C GLY A 296 -16.50 -22.55 -3.48
N GLY A 297 -17.35 -22.77 -4.47
CA GLY A 297 -18.23 -23.94 -4.56
C GLY A 297 -18.38 -24.40 -5.99
N ARG A 298 -17.30 -24.92 -6.60
CA ARG A 298 -17.41 -25.65 -7.87
C ARG A 298 -18.23 -26.92 -7.61
N GLY A 299 -19.52 -26.86 -7.94
CA GLY A 299 -20.36 -28.03 -8.17
C GLY A 299 -19.75 -28.86 -9.29
N GLY A 300 -19.02 -29.90 -8.90
CA GLY A 300 -18.52 -30.93 -9.80
C GLY A 300 -19.67 -31.83 -10.22
N GLY A 301 -20.34 -31.47 -11.31
CA GLY A 301 -21.10 -32.42 -12.12
C GLY A 301 -20.12 -33.36 -12.82
N GLY A 302 -19.78 -34.46 -12.16
CA GLY A 302 -18.99 -35.57 -12.71
C GLY A 302 -19.88 -36.81 -12.83
N GLY A 303 -20.24 -37.15 -14.07
CA GLY A 303 -21.02 -38.33 -14.40
C GLY A 303 -20.36 -39.62 -13.90
N GLY A 304 -21.05 -40.32 -13.01
CA GLY A 304 -20.74 -41.69 -12.64
C GLY A 304 -21.37 -42.66 -13.65
N GLY A 305 -20.55 -43.26 -14.50
CA GLY A 305 -20.92 -44.39 -15.33
C GLY A 305 -21.34 -45.58 -14.44
N GLY A 306 -22.64 -45.87 -14.44
CA GLY A 306 -23.22 -47.04 -13.78
C GLY A 306 -23.04 -48.29 -14.64
N GLY A 307 -21.92 -48.99 -14.45
CA GLY A 307 -21.73 -50.35 -14.92
C GLY A 307 -22.27 -51.37 -13.92
N ASN A 308 -23.20 -52.20 -14.41
CA ASN A 308 -23.40 -53.59 -14.05
C ASN A 308 -24.02 -53.94 -12.67
N ARG A 309 -25.34 -54.21 -12.67
CA ARG A 309 -25.95 -55.23 -11.81
C ARG A 309 -26.84 -56.13 -12.66
N GLY A 310 -26.32 -57.32 -12.96
CA GLY A 310 -27.10 -58.44 -13.46
C GLY A 310 -28.08 -58.97 -12.41
N ARG A 311 -29.32 -59.13 -12.87
CA ARG A 311 -30.34 -60.12 -12.47
C ARG A 311 -30.67 -60.82 -13.79
N GLY A 312 -30.81 -62.13 -13.93
CA GLY A 312 -30.80 -63.28 -13.06
C GLY A 312 -31.20 -64.46 -13.96
N GLY A 313 -30.69 -65.66 -13.68
CA GLY A 313 -30.86 -66.84 -14.54
C GLY A 313 -29.62 -67.71 -14.48
#